data_AF-A0A7K6B176-F1
#
_entry.id   AF-A0A7K6B176-F1
#
_cell.length_a   1.000
_cell.length_b   1.000
_cell.length_c   1.000
_cell.angle_alpha   90.00
_cell.angle_beta   90.00
_cell.angle_gamma   90.00
#
_symmetry.space_group_name_H-M   'P 1'
#
loop_
_entity.id
_entity.type
_entity.pdbx_description
1 polymer ?
#
loop_
_entity_poly.entity_id
_entity_poly.type
_entity_poly.pdbx_seq_one_letter_code
_entity_poly.pdbx_strand_id
1 'polypeptide(L)'
;EATVDLAERRRIRSAIRELQRQELEQDEEALASKRFRTERGSHRQDNKENWLRSRCLEEEQQMALAALSRQLEAITDVEELTKLLRAAGEYEERKVIRAAIRKLRAQEIEAATLAGSVQSSR
;
A
#
# COMPACT_ATOMS: atom_id res chain seq x y z
N GLU A 1 -56.29 -3.96 -38.74
CA GLU A 1 -56.05 -3.04 -39.85
C GLU A 1 -54.55 -2.79 -39.95
N ALA A 2 -53.87 -3.35 -40.96
CA ALA A 2 -52.45 -3.13 -41.19
C ALA A 2 -52.29 -1.88 -42.07
N THR A 3 -51.25 -1.04 -41.83
CA THR A 3 -50.93 0.05 -42.75
C THR A 3 -50.59 -0.54 -44.11
N VAL A 4 -51.47 -0.32 -45.07
CA VAL A 4 -51.37 -0.89 -46.43
C VAL A 4 -50.23 -0.22 -47.20
N ASP A 5 -49.90 1.03 -46.85
CA ASP A 5 -48.83 1.80 -47.48
C ASP A 5 -47.44 1.50 -46.88
N LEU A 6 -46.49 1.22 -47.78
CA LEU A 6 -45.11 0.91 -47.42
C LEU A 6 -44.38 2.14 -46.83
N ALA A 7 -44.73 3.35 -47.29
CA ALA A 7 -44.09 4.57 -46.80
C ALA A 7 -44.57 4.92 -45.38
N GLU A 8 -45.87 4.79 -45.09
CA GLU A 8 -46.42 4.86 -43.74
C GLU A 8 -45.78 3.83 -42.80
N ARG A 9 -45.64 2.58 -43.23
CA ARG A 9 -44.96 1.54 -42.44
C ARG A 9 -43.48 1.85 -42.19
N ARG A 10 -42.81 2.56 -43.10
CA ARG A 10 -41.42 3.03 -42.88
C ARG A 10 -41.38 4.17 -41.86
N ARG A 11 -42.29 5.14 -41.96
CA ARG A 11 -42.41 6.28 -41.04
C ARG A 11 -42.71 5.85 -39.60
N ILE A 12 -43.65 4.91 -39.43
CA ILE A 12 -43.98 4.37 -38.10
C ILE A 12 -42.77 3.63 -37.51
N ARG A 13 -42.06 2.82 -38.31
CA ARG A 13 -40.87 2.11 -37.85
C ARG A 13 -39.71 3.06 -37.49
N SER A 14 -39.51 4.15 -38.24
CA SER A 14 -38.50 5.15 -37.87
C SER A 14 -38.89 5.91 -36.60
N ALA A 15 -40.16 6.27 -36.45
CA ALA A 15 -40.64 6.96 -35.25
C ALA A 15 -40.47 6.10 -33.99
N ILE A 16 -40.78 4.79 -34.05
CA ILE A 16 -40.58 3.88 -32.92
C ILE A 16 -39.09 3.76 -32.57
N ARG A 17 -38.21 3.63 -33.56
CA ARG A 17 -36.76 3.57 -33.31
C ARG A 17 -36.22 4.86 -32.71
N GLU A 18 -36.77 5.99 -33.12
CA GLU A 18 -36.38 7.31 -32.59
C GLU A 18 -36.83 7.48 -31.14
N LEU A 19 -38.08 7.10 -30.82
CA LEU A 19 -38.60 7.11 -29.45
C LEU A 19 -37.76 6.21 -28.53
N GLN A 20 -37.43 4.99 -28.97
CA GLN A 20 -36.59 4.07 -28.20
C GLN A 20 -35.17 4.62 -27.95
N ARG A 21 -34.60 5.38 -28.90
CA ARG A 21 -33.30 6.03 -28.70
C ARG A 21 -33.40 7.14 -27.65
N GLN A 22 -34.43 7.96 -27.73
CA GLN A 22 -34.66 9.06 -26.79
C GLN A 22 -34.94 8.55 -25.38
N GLU A 23 -35.68 7.45 -25.23
CA GLU A 23 -35.90 6.79 -23.93
C GLU A 23 -34.59 6.31 -23.30
N LEU A 24 -33.72 5.64 -24.09
CA LEU A 24 -32.41 5.20 -23.61
C LEU A 24 -31.51 6.38 -23.21
N GLU A 25 -31.51 7.45 -24.00
CA GLU A 25 -30.73 8.67 -23.69
C GLU A 25 -31.22 9.35 -22.41
N GLN A 26 -32.54 9.45 -22.21
CA GLN A 26 -33.13 9.98 -20.98
C GLN A 26 -32.82 9.12 -19.74
N ASP A 27 -32.85 7.79 -19.89
CA ASP A 27 -32.49 6.87 -18.82
C ASP A 27 -30.99 6.98 -18.47
N GLU A 28 -30.12 7.11 -19.47
CA GLU A 28 -28.68 7.37 -19.26
C GLU A 28 -28.43 8.71 -18.58
N GLU A 29 -29.12 9.78 -18.97
CA GLU A 29 -29.04 11.10 -18.34
C GLU A 29 -29.56 11.10 -16.90
N ALA A 30 -30.64 10.37 -16.62
CA ALA A 30 -31.19 10.22 -15.28
C ALA A 30 -30.25 9.42 -14.36
N LEU A 31 -29.64 8.35 -14.89
CA LEU A 31 -28.62 7.58 -14.19
C LEU A 31 -27.36 8.41 -13.97
N ALA A 32 -26.89 9.18 -14.95
CA ALA A 32 -25.75 10.07 -14.82
C ALA A 32 -26.01 11.16 -13.77
N SER A 33 -27.18 11.81 -13.83
CA SER A 33 -27.61 12.84 -12.87
C SER A 33 -27.67 12.32 -11.43
N LYS A 34 -28.03 11.05 -11.23
CA LYS A 34 -27.98 10.37 -9.92
C LYS A 34 -26.56 9.96 -9.52
N ARG A 35 -25.75 9.44 -10.44
CA ARG A 35 -24.34 9.07 -10.21
C ARG A 35 -23.48 10.26 -9.76
N PHE A 36 -23.74 11.46 -10.28
CA PHE A 36 -22.97 12.66 -9.91
C PHE A 36 -23.19 13.21 -8.50
N ARG A 37 -24.22 12.80 -7.75
CA ARG A 37 -24.40 13.24 -6.34
C ARG A 37 -23.84 12.26 -5.31
N THR A 38 -23.92 10.95 -5.57
CA THR A 38 -23.49 9.93 -4.60
C THR A 38 -22.01 9.55 -4.76
N GLU A 39 -21.50 9.47 -5.99
CA GLU A 39 -20.12 9.01 -6.25
C GLU A 39 -19.05 10.10 -6.04
N ARG A 40 -19.38 11.39 -6.23
CA ARG A 40 -18.45 12.50 -6.00
C ARG A 40 -18.04 12.67 -4.52
N GLY A 41 -18.88 12.22 -3.59
CA GLY A 41 -18.59 12.22 -2.15
C GLY A 41 -17.82 10.99 -1.70
N SER A 42 -18.27 9.79 -2.07
CA SER A 42 -17.69 8.53 -1.55
C SER A 42 -16.30 8.24 -2.11
N HIS A 43 -16.12 8.22 -3.44
CA HIS A 43 -14.87 7.72 -4.04
C HIS A 43 -13.66 8.62 -3.77
N ARG A 44 -13.86 9.93 -3.60
CA ARG A 44 -12.80 10.88 -3.19
C ARG A 44 -12.47 10.83 -1.71
N GLN A 45 -13.41 10.40 -0.86
CA GLN A 45 -13.23 10.30 0.60
C GLN A 45 -12.54 8.98 0.95
N ASP A 46 -13.00 7.87 0.36
CA ASP A 46 -12.47 6.52 0.63
C ASP A 46 -10.98 6.41 0.29
N ASN A 47 -10.53 7.08 -0.77
CA ASN A 47 -9.10 7.09 -1.14
C ASN A 47 -8.23 7.88 -0.12
N LYS A 48 -8.79 8.88 0.56
CA LYS A 48 -8.06 9.64 1.60
C LYS A 48 -7.91 8.83 2.87
N GLU A 49 -8.95 8.10 3.26
CA GLU A 49 -8.92 7.27 4.46
C GLU A 49 -8.00 6.05 4.30
N ASN A 50 -7.96 5.45 3.12
CA ASN A 50 -7.02 4.37 2.82
C ASN A 50 -5.57 4.85 2.92
N TRP A 51 -5.25 6.00 2.34
CA TRP A 51 -3.91 6.58 2.42
C TRP A 51 -3.47 6.87 3.86
N LEU A 52 -4.37 7.44 4.68
CA LEU A 52 -4.08 7.70 6.09
C LEU A 52 -3.87 6.41 6.88
N ARG A 53 -4.69 5.38 6.66
CA ARG A 53 -4.53 4.08 7.32
C ARG A 53 -3.22 3.39 6.94
N SER A 54 -2.87 3.37 5.66
CA SER A 54 -1.59 2.83 5.19
C SER A 54 -0.42 3.58 5.83
N ARG A 55 -0.48 4.91 5.87
CA ARG A 55 0.54 5.72 6.52
C ARG A 55 0.65 5.44 8.03
N CYS A 56 -0.46 5.35 8.75
CA CYS A 56 -0.44 5.02 10.17
C CYS A 56 0.17 3.63 10.42
N LEU A 57 -0.19 2.63 9.61
CA LEU A 57 0.39 1.29 9.70
C LEU A 57 1.91 1.29 9.42
N GLU A 58 2.36 2.06 8.43
CA GLU A 58 3.79 2.24 8.15
C GLU A 58 4.52 2.93 9.31
N GLU A 59 3.91 3.95 9.91
CA GLU A 59 4.46 4.66 11.07
C GLU A 59 4.54 3.73 12.29
N GLU A 60 3.48 2.96 12.57
CA GLU A 60 3.47 1.94 13.63
C GLU A 60 4.56 0.90 13.42
N GLN A 61 4.74 0.42 12.18
CA GLN A 61 5.79 -0.53 11.84
C GLN A 61 7.18 0.09 12.04
N GLN A 62 7.39 1.34 11.64
CA GLN A 62 8.65 2.07 11.88
C GLN A 62 8.93 2.23 13.38
N MET A 63 7.90 2.54 14.17
CA MET A 63 8.03 2.65 15.63
C MET A 63 8.41 1.31 16.27
N ALA A 64 7.79 0.21 15.82
CA ALA A 64 8.14 -1.14 16.27
C ALA A 64 9.59 -1.49 15.93
N LEU A 65 10.04 -1.20 14.70
CA LEU A 65 11.43 -1.42 14.29
C LEU A 65 12.42 -0.54 15.08
N ALA A 66 12.05 0.70 15.39
CA ALA A 66 12.87 1.59 16.21
C ALA A 66 12.98 1.09 17.67
N ALA A 67 11.88 0.59 18.24
CA ALA A 67 11.88 -0.03 19.56
C ALA A 67 12.75 -1.29 19.58
N LEU A 68 12.62 -2.15 18.57
CA LEU A 68 13.48 -3.31 18.40
C LEU A 68 14.95 -2.90 18.29
N SER A 69 15.28 -1.88 17.48
CA SER A 69 16.65 -1.39 17.35
C SER A 69 17.24 -0.96 18.70
N ARG A 70 16.48 -0.26 19.54
CA ARG A 70 16.93 0.13 20.90
C ARG A 70 17.16 -1.08 21.79
N GLN A 71 16.29 -2.09 21.73
CA GLN A 71 16.47 -3.33 22.48
C GLN A 71 17.73 -4.07 22.04
N LEU A 72 18.01 -4.11 20.74
CA LEU A 72 19.21 -4.77 20.20
C LEU A 72 20.49 -4.03 20.59
N GLU A 73 20.47 -2.71 20.76
CA GLU A 73 21.63 -1.97 21.26
C GLU A 73 22.00 -2.33 22.71
N ALA A 74 21.04 -2.80 23.51
CA ALA A 74 21.31 -3.31 24.85
C ALA A 74 21.94 -4.71 24.85
N ILE A 75 21.88 -5.44 23.73
CA ILE A 75 22.45 -6.77 23.58
C ILE A 75 23.86 -6.63 23.00
N THR A 76 24.85 -7.02 23.79
CA THR A 76 26.28 -6.99 23.38
C THR A 76 26.80 -8.35 22.94
N ASP A 77 25.96 -9.38 22.93
CA ASP A 77 26.34 -10.74 22.53
C ASP A 77 25.81 -11.11 21.13
N VAL A 78 26.71 -11.60 20.28
CA VAL A 78 26.43 -12.06 18.92
C VAL A 78 25.58 -13.33 18.91
N GLU A 79 25.74 -14.22 19.89
CA GLU A 79 24.97 -15.47 19.95
C GLU A 79 23.50 -15.20 20.27
N GLU A 80 23.21 -14.36 21.26
CA GLU A 80 21.86 -13.88 21.55
C GLU A 80 21.21 -13.20 20.32
N LEU A 81 21.91 -12.30 19.63
CA LEU A 81 21.39 -11.69 18.39
C LEU A 81 21.14 -12.73 17.28
N THR A 82 21.95 -13.79 17.22
CA THR A 82 21.76 -14.88 16.24
C THR A 82 20.54 -15.73 16.58
N LYS A 83 20.23 -15.95 17.87
CA LYS A 83 18.98 -16.61 18.29
C LYS A 83 17.77 -15.76 17.88
N LEU A 84 17.80 -14.46 18.13
CA LEU A 84 16.74 -13.53 17.69
C LEU A 84 16.57 -13.53 16.17
N LEU A 85 17.67 -13.57 15.41
CA LEU A 85 17.62 -13.64 13.94
C LEU A 85 16.91 -14.90 13.42
N ARG A 86 17.07 -16.04 14.11
CA ARG A 86 16.40 -17.30 13.75
C ARG A 86 14.92 -17.29 14.13
N ALA A 87 14.55 -16.57 15.19
CA ALA A 87 13.17 -16.43 15.65
C ALA A 87 12.37 -15.40 14.84
N ALA A 88 13.02 -14.40 14.24
CA ALA A 88 12.36 -13.31 13.51
C ALA A 88 11.66 -13.78 12.22
N GLY A 89 10.34 -13.62 12.18
CA GLY A 89 9.47 -13.98 11.05
C GLY A 89 9.49 -12.94 9.93
N GLU A 90 9.65 -11.66 10.27
CA GLU A 90 9.57 -10.55 9.32
C GLU A 90 10.92 -10.18 8.71
N TYR A 91 10.92 -9.74 7.45
CA TYR A 91 12.15 -9.36 6.76
C TYR A 91 12.81 -8.12 7.35
N GLU A 92 12.02 -7.09 7.67
CA GLU A 92 12.54 -5.83 8.23
C GLU A 92 13.14 -6.06 9.62
N GLU A 93 12.55 -6.92 10.46
CA GLU A 93 13.14 -7.31 11.75
C GLU A 93 14.50 -7.99 11.56
N ARG A 94 14.59 -8.99 10.66
CA ARG A 94 15.86 -9.64 10.34
C ARG A 94 16.91 -8.67 9.83
N LYS A 95 16.50 -7.64 9.06
CA LYS A 95 17.39 -6.61 8.54
C LYS A 95 17.97 -5.74 9.67
N VAL A 96 17.14 -5.31 10.63
CA VAL A 96 17.60 -4.57 11.81
C VAL A 96 18.53 -5.43 12.66
N ILE A 97 18.17 -6.70 12.93
CA ILE A 97 19.01 -7.63 13.70
C ILE A 97 20.38 -7.86 13.03
N ARG A 98 20.41 -8.07 11.70
CA ARG A 98 21.68 -8.21 10.95
C ARG A 98 22.53 -6.94 10.99
N ALA A 99 21.92 -5.75 11.04
CA ALA A 99 22.66 -4.50 11.18
C ALA A 99 23.33 -4.42 12.56
N ALA A 100 22.62 -4.79 13.64
CA ALA A 100 23.17 -4.85 14.99
C ALA A 100 24.35 -5.83 15.09
N ILE A 101 24.22 -7.05 14.54
CA ILE A 101 25.31 -8.04 14.52
C ILE A 101 26.55 -7.50 13.81
N ARG A 102 26.36 -6.84 12.65
CA ARG A 102 27.48 -6.23 11.90
C ARG A 102 28.17 -5.14 12.71
N LYS A 103 27.40 -4.31 13.43
CA LYS A 103 27.93 -3.25 14.30
C LYS A 103 28.80 -3.83 15.43
N LEU A 104 28.31 -4.85 16.13
CA LEU A 104 29.08 -5.50 17.21
C LEU A 104 30.40 -6.10 16.69
N ARG A 105 30.34 -6.88 15.61
CA ARG A 105 31.56 -7.48 15.02
C ARG A 105 32.55 -6.44 14.55
N ALA A 106 32.08 -5.33 13.99
CA ALA A 106 32.95 -4.22 13.58
C ALA A 106 33.67 -3.60 14.80
N GLN A 107 32.95 -3.40 15.91
CA GLN A 107 33.52 -2.90 17.17
C GLN A 107 34.53 -3.87 17.78
N GLU A 108 34.26 -5.19 17.75
CA GLU A 108 35.20 -6.22 18.21
C GLU A 108 36.51 -6.19 17.41
N ILE A 109 36.41 -6.08 16.08
CA ILE A 109 37.57 -5.98 15.20
C ILE A 109 38.34 -4.68 15.48
N GLU A 110 37.66 -3.54 15.56
CA GLU A 110 38.28 -2.25 15.85
C GLU A 110 39.04 -2.29 17.19
N ALA A 111 38.41 -2.81 18.25
CA ALA A 111 39.05 -2.99 19.56
C ALA A 111 40.28 -3.91 19.48
N ALA A 112 40.21 -5.01 18.73
CA ALA A 112 41.34 -5.91 18.52
C ALA A 112 42.50 -5.24 17.75
N THR A 113 42.18 -4.44 16.72
CA THR A 113 43.22 -3.70 15.96
C THR A 113 43.92 -2.64 16.81
N LEU A 114 43.19 -1.94 17.67
CA LEU A 114 43.75 -0.97 18.62
C LEU A 114 44.62 -1.67 19.68
N ALA A 115 44.21 -2.83 20.19
CA ALA A 115 45.03 -3.60 21.12
C ALA A 115 46.33 -4.11 20.47
N GLY A 116 46.26 -4.56 19.21
CA GLY A 116 47.43 -5.02 18.44
C GLY A 116 48.43 -3.90 18.12
N SER A 117 47.96 -2.69 17.81
CA SER A 117 48.85 -1.54 17.53
C SER A 117 49.59 -1.04 18.78
N VAL A 118 48.94 -1.10 19.95
CA VAL A 118 49.56 -0.75 21.24
C VAL A 118 50.68 -1.73 21.60
N GLN A 119 50.55 -3.02 21.25
CA GLN A 119 51.59 -4.02 21.49
C GLN A 119 52.78 -3.90 20.53
N SER A 120 52.57 -3.42 19.29
CA SER A 120 53.66 -3.19 18.33
C SER A 120 54.46 -1.91 18.60
N SER A 121 54.04 -1.07 19.54
CA SER A 121 54.64 0.24 19.85
C SER A 121 55.43 0.26 21.17
N ARG A 122 55.60 -0.90 21.83
CA ARG A 122 56.41 -1.10 23.03
C ARG A 122 57.67 -1.89 22.71
#